data_AF-A0A2R6FHM9-F1
#
_entry.id   AF-A0A2R6FHM9-F1
#
_cell.length_a   1.000
_cell.length_b   1.000
_cell.length_c   1.000
_cell.angle_alpha   90.00
_cell.angle_beta   90.00
_cell.angle_gamma   90.00
#
_symmetry.space_group_name_H-M   'P 1'
#
loop_
_entity.id
_entity.type
_entity.pdbx_description
1 polymer ?
#
loop_
_entity_poly.entity_id
_entity_poly.type
_entity_poly.pdbx_seq_one_letter_code
_entity_poly.pdbx_strand_id
1 'polypeptide(L)'
;MYDQAKYLIHADITADGVVERSDVVGAVFGQTEGLLGEDLDLRDLQESQKLGRIDVEITSEGGQSFGEITIASGLNRVETAILAAAFETIERVGPCRATVEVTDLEDVRSAKRREVVERATQLLAEFDESSLSSQDIVEEVREAV
;
A
#
# COMPACT_ATOMS: atom_id res chain seq x y z
N MET A 1 2.55 10.29 6.73
CA MET A 1 2.50 9.48 7.97
C MET A 1 1.19 8.71 7.96
N TYR A 2 1.20 7.46 7.48
CA TYR A 2 0.03 6.60 7.32
C TYR A 2 -0.28 5.83 8.62
N ASP A 3 -0.45 6.54 9.73
CA ASP A 3 -0.34 5.96 11.09
C ASP A 3 -1.40 4.87 11.42
N GLN A 4 -2.47 4.77 10.63
CA GLN A 4 -3.52 3.75 10.81
C GLN A 4 -3.81 2.89 9.55
N ALA A 5 -3.07 3.11 8.46
CA ALA A 5 -3.28 2.33 7.24
C ALA A 5 -2.90 0.86 7.46
N LYS A 6 -3.70 -0.04 6.93
CA LYS A 6 -3.38 -1.48 6.84
C LYS A 6 -2.82 -1.82 5.46
N TYR A 7 -3.33 -1.13 4.44
CA TYR A 7 -2.97 -1.34 3.06
C TYR A 7 -2.75 -0.01 2.33
N LEU A 8 -1.94 -0.02 1.28
CA LEU A 8 -1.89 1.04 0.27
C LEU A 8 -2.36 0.46 -1.05
N ILE A 9 -3.22 1.22 -1.75
CA ILE A 9 -3.60 0.95 -3.14
C ILE A 9 -2.75 1.89 -4.00
N HIS A 10 -2.01 1.33 -4.95
CA HIS A 10 -1.24 2.05 -5.96
C HIS A 10 -1.87 1.80 -7.31
N ALA A 11 -2.13 2.85 -8.08
CA ALA A 11 -2.71 2.74 -9.41
C ALA A 11 -2.14 3.82 -10.35
N ASP A 12 -1.89 3.43 -11.59
CA ASP A 12 -1.46 4.35 -12.63
C ASP A 12 -2.67 4.86 -13.40
N ILE A 13 -2.60 6.10 -13.85
CA ILE A 13 -3.62 6.73 -14.68
C ILE A 13 -2.99 7.32 -15.94
N THR A 14 -3.60 7.01 -17.08
CA THR A 14 -3.27 7.61 -18.37
C THR A 14 -4.52 8.27 -18.94
N ALA A 15 -4.43 9.53 -19.36
CA ALA A 15 -5.54 10.27 -19.95
C ALA A 15 -5.16 10.85 -21.33
N ASP A 16 -6.09 10.75 -22.29
CA ASP A 16 -5.97 11.28 -23.64
C ASP A 16 -6.28 12.80 -23.68
N GLY A 17 -5.57 13.55 -22.86
CA GLY A 17 -5.66 15.00 -22.77
C GLY A 17 -4.97 15.54 -21.53
N VAL A 18 -4.98 16.87 -21.40
CA VAL A 18 -4.48 17.57 -20.21
C VAL A 18 -5.56 17.55 -19.14
N VAL A 19 -5.27 16.95 -17.99
CA VAL A 19 -6.18 16.87 -16.85
C VAL A 19 -5.44 17.25 -15.57
N GLU A 20 -6.17 17.75 -14.58
CA GLU A 20 -5.61 18.19 -13.31
C GLU A 20 -5.88 17.16 -12.20
N ARG A 21 -5.18 17.31 -11.08
CA ARG A 21 -5.41 16.49 -9.87
C ARG A 21 -6.88 16.46 -9.45
N SER A 22 -7.60 17.58 -9.52
CA SER A 22 -9.02 17.64 -9.15
C SER A 22 -9.90 16.80 -10.09
N ASP A 23 -9.53 16.68 -11.36
CA ASP A 23 -10.27 15.85 -12.32
C ASP A 23 -10.12 14.37 -11.98
N VAL A 24 -8.92 13.93 -11.62
CA VAL A 24 -8.64 12.54 -11.21
C VAL A 24 -9.41 12.20 -9.94
N VAL A 25 -9.31 13.04 -8.91
CA VAL A 25 -10.06 12.85 -7.66
C VAL A 25 -11.57 12.83 -7.93
N GLY A 26 -12.05 13.75 -8.75
CA GLY A 26 -13.47 13.81 -9.15
C GLY A 26 -13.93 12.55 -9.87
N ALA A 27 -13.10 11.99 -10.75
CA ALA A 27 -13.38 10.75 -11.45
C ALA A 27 -13.43 9.56 -10.50
N VAL A 28 -12.44 9.45 -9.59
CA VAL A 28 -12.40 8.36 -8.59
C VAL A 28 -13.66 8.35 -7.76
N PHE A 29 -14.09 9.47 -7.17
CA PHE A 29 -15.34 9.50 -6.41
C PHE A 29 -16.58 9.34 -7.30
N GLY A 30 -16.66 10.07 -8.41
CA GLY A 30 -17.89 10.14 -9.20
C GLY A 30 -18.24 8.85 -9.94
N GLN A 31 -17.25 8.14 -10.47
CA GLN A 31 -17.51 6.91 -11.27
C GLN A 31 -17.59 5.65 -10.43
N THR A 32 -17.15 5.69 -9.18
CA THR A 32 -17.27 4.55 -8.27
C THR A 32 -18.47 4.67 -7.30
N GLU A 33 -19.03 5.88 -7.16
CA GLU A 33 -20.23 6.14 -6.36
C GLU A 33 -21.39 5.23 -6.80
N GLY A 34 -21.96 4.51 -5.83
CA GLY A 34 -23.07 3.58 -6.06
C GLY A 34 -22.71 2.23 -6.69
N LEU A 35 -21.46 1.98 -7.08
CA LEU A 35 -21.06 0.67 -7.65
C LEU A 35 -20.88 -0.42 -6.59
N LEU A 36 -20.42 -0.05 -5.40
CA LEU A 36 -19.90 -0.98 -4.40
C LEU A 36 -20.84 -1.22 -3.20
N GLY A 37 -22.00 -0.57 -3.18
CA GLY A 37 -22.92 -0.54 -2.04
C GLY A 37 -22.51 0.47 -0.96
N GLU A 38 -23.41 0.69 0.01
CA GLU A 38 -23.26 1.74 1.03
C GLU A 38 -22.04 1.53 1.94
N ASP A 39 -21.70 0.28 2.26
CA ASP A 39 -20.56 -0.04 3.14
C ASP A 39 -19.19 0.28 2.51
N LEU A 40 -19.14 0.43 1.18
CA LEU A 40 -17.92 0.70 0.41
C LEU A 40 -17.98 2.04 -0.33
N ASP A 41 -18.89 2.93 0.04
CA ASP A 41 -18.89 4.29 -0.48
C ASP A 41 -17.62 5.04 -0.04
N LEU A 42 -16.87 5.58 -0.99
CA LEU A 42 -15.59 6.24 -0.70
C LEU A 42 -15.74 7.46 0.21
N ARG A 43 -16.84 8.22 0.10
CA ARG A 43 -17.05 9.43 0.91
C ARG A 43 -17.28 9.02 2.35
N ASP A 44 -18.17 8.06 2.58
CA ASP A 44 -18.48 7.54 3.91
C ASP A 44 -17.26 6.86 4.56
N LEU A 45 -16.49 6.12 3.77
CA LEU A 45 -15.25 5.50 4.23
C LEU A 45 -14.17 6.53 4.58
N GLN A 46 -14.09 7.65 3.85
CA GLN A 46 -13.16 8.73 4.16
C GLN A 46 -13.60 9.52 5.41
N GLU A 47 -14.90 9.81 5.55
CA GLU A 47 -15.48 10.46 6.73
C GLU A 47 -15.29 9.62 8.00
N SER A 48 -15.49 8.30 7.89
CA SER A 48 -15.27 7.34 8.98
C SER A 48 -13.79 6.98 9.20
N GLN A 49 -12.85 7.64 8.50
CA GLN A 49 -11.41 7.44 8.59
C GLN A 49 -10.92 6.01 8.24
N LYS A 50 -11.78 5.21 7.61
CA LYS A 50 -11.40 3.88 7.08
C LYS A 50 -10.61 4.00 5.78
N LEU A 51 -10.75 5.11 5.07
CA LEU A 51 -9.95 5.50 3.92
C LEU A 51 -9.19 6.80 4.18
N GLY A 52 -7.95 6.85 3.72
CA GLY A 52 -7.11 8.03 3.74
C GLY A 52 -7.48 9.06 2.68
N ARG A 53 -6.63 10.07 2.53
CA ARG A 53 -6.74 10.99 1.39
C ARG A 53 -6.29 10.28 0.11
N ILE A 54 -6.88 10.70 -1.00
CA ILE A 54 -6.42 10.33 -2.32
C ILE A 54 -5.27 11.25 -2.69
N ASP A 55 -4.06 10.69 -2.65
CA ASP A 55 -2.86 11.33 -3.15
C ASP A 55 -2.78 11.05 -4.64
N VAL A 56 -2.57 12.11 -5.42
CA VAL A 56 -2.53 12.03 -6.88
C VAL A 56 -1.38 12.90 -7.33
N GLU A 57 -0.48 12.31 -8.07
CA GLU A 57 0.58 12.99 -8.81
C GLU A 57 0.25 12.88 -10.28
N ILE A 58 0.25 13.98 -11.01
CA ILE A 58 -0.07 13.98 -12.43
C ILE A 58 0.81 14.97 -13.18
N THR A 59 1.25 14.54 -14.35
CA THR A 59 2.06 15.32 -15.27
C THR A 59 1.46 15.23 -16.66
N SER A 60 1.61 16.29 -17.45
CA SER A 60 1.10 16.32 -18.82
C SER A 60 2.25 16.57 -19.80
N GLU A 61 2.37 15.70 -20.79
CA GLU A 61 3.36 15.79 -21.86
C GLU A 61 2.72 15.38 -23.19
N GLY A 62 3.05 16.10 -24.27
CA GLY A 62 2.58 15.73 -25.61
C GLY A 62 1.05 15.78 -25.80
N GLY A 63 0.31 16.46 -24.93
CA GLY A 63 -1.15 16.50 -24.97
C GLY A 63 -1.83 15.29 -24.33
N GLN A 64 -1.08 14.43 -23.64
CA GLN A 64 -1.60 13.37 -22.77
C GLN A 64 -1.18 13.65 -21.32
N SER A 65 -1.85 13.00 -20.37
CA SER A 65 -1.46 13.07 -18.96
C SER A 65 -1.20 11.68 -18.40
N PHE A 66 -0.18 11.60 -17.56
CA PHE A 66 0.25 10.40 -16.86
C PHE A 66 0.35 10.72 -15.38
N GLY A 67 -0.15 9.84 -14.54
CA GLY A 67 -0.14 10.04 -13.09
C GLY A 67 -0.18 8.75 -12.30
N GLU A 68 0.04 8.91 -11.01
CA GLU A 68 -0.03 7.87 -10.00
C GLU A 68 -1.06 8.28 -8.94
N ILE A 69 -1.87 7.31 -8.51
CA ILE A 69 -2.87 7.43 -7.48
C ILE A 69 -2.44 6.53 -6.32
N THR A 70 -2.29 7.12 -5.13
CA THR A 70 -2.02 6.37 -3.90
C THR A 70 -3.13 6.61 -2.89
N ILE A 71 -3.69 5.51 -2.36
CA ILE A 71 -4.76 5.57 -1.37
C ILE A 71 -4.45 4.65 -0.19
N ALA A 72 -4.44 5.23 1.00
CA ALA A 72 -4.29 4.46 2.22
C ALA A 72 -5.63 3.88 2.68
N SER A 73 -5.66 2.57 2.96
CA SER A 73 -6.85 1.85 3.38
C SER A 73 -6.66 1.22 4.77
N GLY A 74 -7.59 1.50 5.68
CA GLY A 74 -7.77 0.83 6.97
C GLY A 74 -8.71 -0.39 6.90
N LEU A 75 -9.26 -0.68 5.71
CA LEU A 75 -10.21 -1.77 5.46
C LEU A 75 -9.57 -3.15 5.61
N ASN A 76 -10.38 -4.20 5.47
CA ASN A 76 -9.83 -5.55 5.33
C ASN A 76 -9.29 -5.79 3.91
N ARG A 77 -8.57 -6.91 3.72
CA ARG A 77 -7.91 -7.22 2.44
C ARG A 77 -8.89 -7.38 1.28
N VAL A 78 -10.05 -7.98 1.53
CA VAL A 78 -11.07 -8.24 0.50
C VAL A 78 -11.72 -6.93 0.08
N GLU A 79 -12.16 -6.12 1.05
CA GLU A 79 -12.73 -4.79 0.79
C GLU A 79 -11.75 -3.87 0.04
N THR A 80 -10.47 -3.88 0.44
CA THR A 80 -9.42 -3.11 -0.24
C THR A 80 -9.25 -3.54 -1.69
N ALA A 81 -9.26 -4.85 -1.96
CA ALA A 81 -9.15 -5.37 -3.33
C ALA A 81 -10.37 -5.03 -4.20
N ILE A 82 -11.59 -5.10 -3.63
CA ILE A 82 -12.82 -4.69 -4.31
C ILE A 82 -12.75 -3.21 -4.69
N LEU A 83 -12.34 -2.36 -3.75
CA LEU A 83 -12.21 -0.93 -3.98
C LEU A 83 -11.17 -0.63 -5.07
N ALA A 84 -10.03 -1.29 -5.03
CA ALA A 84 -8.99 -1.14 -6.04
C ALA A 84 -9.50 -1.54 -7.44
N ALA A 85 -10.19 -2.67 -7.55
CA ALA A 85 -10.79 -3.11 -8.80
C ALA A 85 -11.85 -2.12 -9.33
N ALA A 86 -12.53 -1.37 -8.44
CA ALA A 86 -13.45 -0.32 -8.86
C ALA A 86 -12.73 0.88 -9.48
N PHE A 87 -11.46 1.15 -9.13
CA PHE A 87 -10.71 2.21 -9.80
C PHE A 87 -10.43 1.87 -11.26
N GLU A 88 -10.25 0.60 -11.61
CA GLU A 88 -10.03 0.17 -13.00
C GLU A 88 -11.27 0.34 -13.89
N THR A 89 -12.46 0.56 -13.31
CA THR A 89 -13.68 0.82 -14.08
C THR A 89 -13.80 2.28 -14.53
N ILE A 90 -12.88 3.16 -14.10
CA ILE A 90 -12.88 4.58 -14.46
C ILE A 90 -12.47 4.73 -15.93
N GLU A 91 -13.40 5.18 -16.76
CA GLU A 91 -13.17 5.34 -18.21
C GLU A 91 -12.90 6.79 -18.63
N ARG A 92 -13.20 7.75 -17.75
CA ARG A 92 -13.08 9.19 -18.05
C ARG A 92 -12.52 9.98 -16.89
N VAL A 93 -11.72 10.99 -17.18
CA VAL A 93 -11.16 11.92 -16.19
C VAL A 93 -11.31 13.34 -16.75
N GLY A 94 -12.06 14.18 -16.03
CA GLY A 94 -12.46 15.48 -16.56
C GLY A 94 -13.16 15.33 -17.92
N PRO A 95 -12.73 16.06 -18.97
CA PRO A 95 -13.30 15.92 -20.32
C PRO A 95 -12.73 14.72 -21.11
N CYS A 96 -11.66 14.08 -20.64
CA CYS A 96 -10.84 13.14 -21.39
C CYS A 96 -11.23 11.68 -21.16
N ARG A 97 -10.89 10.82 -22.12
CA ARG A 97 -10.85 9.37 -21.89
C ARG A 97 -9.61 9.05 -21.08
N ALA A 98 -9.73 8.07 -20.19
CA ALA A 98 -8.64 7.63 -19.37
C ALA A 98 -8.68 6.12 -19.16
N THR A 99 -7.55 5.59 -18.74
CA THR A 99 -7.41 4.22 -18.24
C THR A 99 -6.71 4.27 -16.90
N VAL A 100 -7.24 3.53 -15.95
CA VAL A 100 -6.66 3.36 -14.61
C VAL A 100 -6.32 1.90 -14.44
N GLU A 101 -5.11 1.61 -13.98
CA GLU A 101 -4.62 0.25 -13.76
C GLU A 101 -4.05 0.15 -12.34
N VAL A 102 -4.52 -0.82 -11.56
CA VAL A 102 -3.98 -1.04 -10.20
C VAL A 102 -2.62 -1.73 -10.33
N THR A 103 -1.57 -1.04 -9.93
CA THR A 103 -0.19 -1.51 -10.05
C THR A 103 0.24 -2.35 -8.85
N ASP A 104 -0.21 -2.02 -7.64
CA ASP A 104 0.12 -2.78 -6.44
C ASP A 104 -0.89 -2.61 -5.29
N LEU A 105 -1.00 -3.66 -4.45
CA LEU A 105 -1.72 -3.64 -3.18
C LEU A 105 -0.75 -4.00 -2.05
N GLU A 106 -0.27 -2.99 -1.35
CA GLU A 106 0.78 -3.14 -0.36
C GLU A 106 0.20 -3.37 1.04
N ASP A 107 0.61 -4.43 1.76
CA ASP A 107 0.41 -4.54 3.22
C ASP A 107 1.56 -3.83 3.94
N VAL A 108 1.29 -2.63 4.49
CA VAL A 108 2.29 -1.79 5.16
C VAL A 108 2.93 -2.47 6.39
N ARG A 109 2.30 -3.52 6.92
CA ARG A 109 2.82 -4.29 8.06
C ARG A 109 3.80 -5.35 7.61
N SER A 110 3.78 -5.76 6.34
CA SER A 110 4.64 -6.83 5.83
C SER A 110 6.12 -6.44 5.81
N ALA A 111 6.46 -5.19 5.55
CA ALA A 111 7.83 -4.69 5.68
C ALA A 111 8.31 -4.74 7.14
N LYS A 112 7.51 -4.19 8.07
CA LYS A 112 7.81 -4.21 9.51
C LYS A 112 7.93 -5.63 10.06
N ARG A 113 7.07 -6.57 9.63
CA ARG A 113 7.16 -7.98 10.03
C ARG A 113 8.50 -8.60 9.61
N ARG A 114 9.01 -8.30 8.41
CA ARG A 114 10.31 -8.78 7.95
C ARG A 114 11.45 -8.29 8.83
N GLU A 115 11.45 -6.98 9.15
CA GLU A 115 12.43 -6.38 10.07
C GLU A 115 12.37 -7.01 11.47
N VAL A 116 11.16 -7.24 11.99
CA VAL A 116 10.97 -7.92 13.28
C VAL A 116 11.54 -9.34 13.26
N VAL A 117 11.30 -10.10 12.19
CA VAL A 117 11.85 -11.46 12.05
C VAL A 117 13.37 -11.42 12.00
N GLU A 118 13.95 -10.57 11.17
CA GLU A 118 15.41 -10.44 11.04
C GLU A 118 16.06 -10.07 12.39
N ARG A 119 15.50 -9.09 13.10
CA ARG A 119 16.03 -8.68 14.40
C ARG A 119 15.87 -9.78 15.46
N ALA A 120 14.76 -10.49 15.47
CA ALA A 120 14.55 -11.61 16.38
C ALA A 120 15.56 -12.74 16.12
N THR A 121 15.86 -13.05 14.85
CA THR A 121 16.88 -14.04 14.48
C THR A 121 18.28 -13.64 14.96
N GLN A 122 18.66 -12.37 14.80
CA GLN A 122 19.95 -11.88 15.33
C GLN A 122 20.04 -12.00 16.85
N LEU A 123 19.00 -11.58 17.57
CA LEU A 123 18.95 -11.64 19.03
C LEU A 123 19.07 -13.08 19.55
N LEU A 124 18.46 -14.05 18.86
CA LEU A 124 18.59 -15.46 19.20
C LEU A 124 20.02 -15.97 18.99
N ALA A 125 20.67 -15.61 17.87
CA ALA A 125 22.05 -16.00 17.61
C ALA A 125 23.03 -15.45 18.66
N GLU A 126 22.87 -14.18 19.06
CA GLU A 126 23.66 -13.56 20.14
C GLU A 126 23.43 -14.30 21.49
N PHE A 127 22.20 -14.73 21.76
CA PHE A 127 21.86 -15.46 22.99
C PHE A 127 22.50 -16.85 23.01
N ASP A 128 22.45 -17.59 21.90
CA ASP A 128 23.04 -18.92 21.78
C ASP A 128 24.58 -18.88 21.88
N GLU A 129 25.23 -17.89 21.26
CA GLU A 129 26.69 -17.67 21.38
C GLU A 129 27.12 -17.38 22.83
N SER A 130 26.29 -16.65 23.60
CA SER A 130 26.56 -16.40 25.02
C SER A 130 26.37 -17.65 25.91
N SER A 131 25.57 -18.61 25.47
CA SER A 131 25.20 -19.83 26.21
C SER A 131 26.23 -20.99 26.07
N LEU A 132 27.08 -20.96 25.05
CA LEU A 132 28.18 -21.92 24.84
C LEU A 132 29.36 -21.77 25.83
N SER A 133 29.35 -20.75 26.71
CA SER A 133 30.52 -20.43 27.56
C SER A 133 30.67 -21.21 28.87
N SER A 134 30.11 -22.43 29.02
CA SER A 134 30.32 -23.20 30.27
C SER A 134 30.49 -24.71 30.12
N GLN A 135 30.09 -25.33 29.01
CA GLN A 135 30.27 -26.78 28.82
C GLN A 135 31.45 -27.13 27.90
N ASP A 136 31.84 -26.24 26.98
CA ASP A 136 32.92 -26.51 26.03
C ASP A 136 34.33 -26.24 26.61
N ILE A 137 34.44 -25.40 27.64
CA ILE A 137 35.74 -25.04 28.25
C ILE A 137 36.49 -26.26 28.79
N VAL A 138 35.78 -27.26 29.33
CA VAL A 138 36.41 -28.44 29.95
C VAL A 138 36.87 -29.46 28.89
N GLU A 139 36.19 -29.53 27.73
CA GLU A 139 36.62 -30.39 26.61
C GLU A 139 37.79 -29.78 25.83
N GLU A 140 37.74 -28.48 25.53
CA GLU A 140 38.81 -27.78 24.81
C GLU A 140 40.15 -27.81 25.59
N VAL A 141 40.11 -27.75 26.93
CA VAL A 141 41.30 -27.84 27.79
C VAL A 141 41.85 -29.27 27.89
N ARG A 142 41.04 -30.30 27.68
CA ARG A 142 41.49 -31.71 27.67
C ARG A 142 42.18 -32.11 26.37
N GLU A 143 41.79 -31.53 25.24
CA GLU A 143 42.42 -31.79 23.93
C GLU A 143 43.75 -31.03 23.74
N ALA A 144 43.97 -29.96 24.51
CA ALA A 144 45.17 -29.12 24.42
C ALA A 144 46.38 -29.62 25.25
N VAL A 145 46.28 -30.77 25.93
CA VAL A 145 47.35 -31.37 26.77
C VAL A 145 47.86 -32.68 26.18
#